data_AF-A0A0J9YUZ6-F1
#
_entry.id   AF-A0A0J9YUZ6-F1
#
_cell.length_a   1.000
_cell.length_b   1.000
_cell.length_c   1.000
_cell.angle_alpha   90.00
_cell.angle_beta   90.00
_cell.angle_gamma   90.00
#
_symmetry.space_group_name_H-M   'P 1'
#
loop_
_entity.id
_entity.type
_entity.pdbx_description
1 polymer ?
#
loop_
_entity_poly.entity_id
_entity_poly.type
_entity_poly.pdbx_seq_one_letter_code
_entity_poly.pdbx_strand_id
1 'polypeptide(L)' 'MDTEEGVEVVWNEVQFSERKNYKLQEEKVRAVFDNLIQLEHLNIVKFHKYWADVKENKARVI' A
#
# COMPACT_ATOMS: atom_id res chain seq x y z
N MET A 1 -5.35 -9.09 9.60
CA MET A 1 -5.78 -8.63 10.93
C MET A 1 -4.86 -7.49 11.33
N ASP A 2 -5.40 -6.32 11.63
CA ASP A 2 -4.62 -5.23 12.23
C ASP A 2 -4.25 -5.66 13.65
N THR A 3 -2.97 -5.57 13.99
CA THR A 3 -2.45 -5.97 15.30
C THR A 3 -2.72 -4.93 16.38
N GLU A 4 -3.15 -3.71 16.02
CA GLU A 4 -3.48 -2.65 16.99
C GLU A 4 -4.92 -2.73 17.48
N GLU A 5 -5.90 -2.87 16.59
CA GLU A 5 -7.34 -2.88 16.96
C GLU A 5 -8.01 -4.26 16.85
N GLY A 6 -7.29 -5.27 16.38
CA GLY A 6 -7.82 -6.62 16.19
C GLY A 6 -8.84 -6.74 15.06
N VAL A 7 -8.95 -5.73 14.20
CA VAL A 7 -9.90 -5.67 13.09
C VAL A 7 -9.38 -6.51 11.92
N GLU A 8 -10.28 -7.28 11.29
CA GLU A 8 -9.96 -7.95 10.04
C GLU A 8 -9.80 -6.92 8.91
N VAL A 9 -8.64 -6.95 8.28
CA VAL A 9 -8.29 -6.06 7.17
C VAL A 9 -7.82 -6.88 5.99
N VAL A 10 -8.10 -6.39 4.79
CA VAL A 10 -7.67 -6.99 3.53
C VAL A 10 -6.41 -6.30 3.03
N TRP A 11 -5.41 -7.09 2.67
CA TRP A 11 -4.19 -6.62 2.01
C TRP A 11 -4.27 -6.92 0.52
N ASN A 12 -4.27 -5.87 -0.31
CA ASN A 12 -4.22 -5.99 -1.76
C ASN A 12 -2.78 -5.82 -2.23
N GLU A 13 -2.25 -6.83 -2.90
CA GLU A 13 -0.91 -6.78 -3.49
C GLU A 13 -0.96 -6.35 -4.96
N VAL A 14 -0.08 -5.42 -5.34
CA VAL A 14 0.05 -4.95 -6.72
C VAL A 14 1.51 -5.07 -7.15
N GLN A 15 1.75 -5.84 -8.21
CA GLN A 15 3.07 -6.00 -8.78
C GLN A 15 3.27 -5.08 -9.98
N PHE A 16 4.30 -4.23 -9.92
CA PHE A 16 4.70 -3.38 -11.05
C PHE A 16 5.64 -4.16 -11.97
N SER A 17 5.17 -4.49 -13.17
CA SER A 17 5.95 -5.20 -14.20
C SER A 17 7.03 -4.32 -14.86
N GLU A 18 6.79 -3.00 -14.93
CA GLU A 18 7.67 -2.04 -15.59
C GLU A 18 8.40 -1.14 -14.57
N ARG A 19 9.46 -1.67 -13.95
CA ARG A 19 10.24 -0.96 -12.93
C ARG A 19 10.71 0.46 -13.31
N LYS A 20 10.98 0.72 -14.60
CA LYS A 20 11.40 2.05 -15.08
C LYS A 20 10.27 3.09 -14.98
N ASN A 21 9.02 2.69 -15.26
CA ASN A 21 7.86 3.57 -15.18
C ASN A 21 7.39 3.77 -13.74
N TYR A 22 7.51 2.74 -12.90
CA TYR A 22 7.19 2.88 -11.47
C TYR A 22 8.04 3.95 -10.79
N LYS A 23 9.37 3.93 -10.98
CA LYS A 23 10.26 4.93 -10.35
C LYS A 23 9.88 6.38 -10.67
N LEU A 24 9.45 6.65 -11.91
CA LEU A 24 9.02 7.98 -12.33
C LEU A 24 7.67 8.37 -11.72
N GLN A 25 6.79 7.40 -11.45
CA GLN A 25 5.47 7.62 -10.88
C GLN A 25 5.42 7.39 -9.36
N GLU A 26 6.51 6.96 -8.74
CA GLU A 26 6.57 6.54 -7.33
C GLU A 26 6.10 7.67 -6.41
N GLU A 27 6.60 8.88 -6.62
CA GLU A 27 6.18 10.07 -5.84
C GLU A 27 4.69 10.36 -6.02
N LYS A 28 4.18 10.24 -7.24
CA LYS A 28 2.75 10.46 -7.52
C LYS A 28 1.88 9.38 -6.86
N VAL A 29 2.30 8.13 -6.90
CA VAL A 29 1.60 7.01 -6.26
C VAL A 29 1.58 7.18 -4.75
N ARG A 30 2.72 7.54 -4.14
CA ARG A 30 2.81 7.83 -2.70
C ARG A 30 1.86 8.95 -2.30
N ALA A 31 1.90 10.08 -3.01
CA ALA A 31 1.01 11.22 -2.72
C ALA A 31 -0.47 10.84 -2.81
N VAL A 32 -0.87 10.04 -3.79
CA VAL A 32 -2.25 9.55 -3.90
C VAL A 32 -2.60 8.64 -2.72
N PHE A 33 -1.72 7.72 -2.34
CA PHE A 33 -1.97 6.79 -1.25
C PHE A 33 -2.04 7.51 0.10
N ASP A 34 -1.19 8.51 0.34
CA ASP A 34 -1.24 9.34 1.54
C ASP A 34 -2.58 10.09 1.65
N ASN A 35 -3.09 10.62 0.52
CA ASN A 35 -4.41 11.24 0.47
C ASN A 35 -5.54 10.24 0.75
N LEU A 36 -5.42 8.99 0.26
CA LEU A 36 -6.41 7.94 0.51
C LEU A 36 -6.46 7.52 1.99
N ILE A 37 -5.33 7.54 2.71
CA ILE A 37 -5.30 7.26 4.16
C ILE A 37 -6.15 8.29 4.93
N GLN A 38 -6.07 9.56 4.54
CA GLN A 38 -6.80 10.65 5.18
C GLN A 38 -8.29 10.68 4.79
N LEU A 39 -8.67 10.03 3.69
CA LEU A 39 -10.05 10.01 3.23
C LEU A 39 -10.93 9.21 4.20
N GLU A 40 -12.02 9.85 4.66
CA GLU A 40 -13.02 9.23 5.52
C GLU A 40 -14.41 9.53 4.99
N HIS A 41 -15.12 8.47 4.60
CA HIS A 41 -16.45 8.60 4.01
C HIS A 41 -17.23 7.29 4.16
N LEU A 42 -18.53 7.40 4.45
CA LEU A 42 -19.42 6.26 4.72
C LEU A 42 -19.46 5.22 3.58
N ASN A 43 -19.36 5.67 2.33
CA ASN A 43 -19.45 4.81 1.14
C ASN A 43 -18.11 4.55 0.44
N ILE A 44 -16.98 4.93 1.05
CA ILE A 44 -15.66 4.66 0.48
C ILE A 44 -14.92 3.79 1.47
N VAL A 45 -14.37 2.67 0.99
CA VAL A 45 -13.60 1.75 1.82
C VAL A 45 -12.38 2.49 2.39
N LYS A 46 -12.20 2.40 3.70
CA LYS A 46 -11.08 3.05 4.39
C LYS A 46 -9.76 2.44 3.90
N PHE A 47 -8.85 3.31 3.48
CA PHE A 47 -7.49 2.92 3.18
C PHE A 47 -6.63 3.11 4.43
N HIS A 48 -6.04 2.03 4.94
CA HIS A 48 -5.38 2.05 6.26
C HIS A 48 -3.89 2.39 6.15
N LYS A 49 -3.13 1.53 5.47
CA LYS A 49 -1.68 1.63 5.36
C LYS A 49 -1.25 1.04 4.02
N TYR A 50 -0.05 1.40 3.57
CA TYR A 50 0.60 0.78 2.42
C TYR A 50 2.10 0.63 2.68
N TRP A 51 2.72 -0.31 1.98
CA TRP A 51 4.17 -0.39 1.85
C TRP A 51 4.52 -0.85 0.44
N ALA A 52 5.76 -0.58 0.01
CA ALA A 52 6.30 -1.11 -1.23
C ALA A 52 7.44 -2.07 -0.88
N ASP A 53 7.39 -3.30 -1.41
CA ASP A 53 8.53 -4.21 -1.34
C ASP A 53 9.57 -3.82 -2.39
N VAL A 54 10.47 -2.92 -1.99
CA VAL A 54 11.67 -2.63 -2.76
C VAL A 54 12.60 -3.81 -2.56
N LYS A 55 12.52 -4.81 -3.44
CA LYS A 55 13.39 -6.01 -3.42
C LYS A 55 14.88 -5.62 -3.45
N GLU A 56 15.43 -5.26 -2.32
CA GLU A 56 16.83 -5.46 -1.96
C GLU A 56 16.91 -6.77 -1.19
N ASN A 57 16.77 -7.87 -1.93
CA ASN A 57 17.30 -9.19 -1.60
C ASN A 57 17.26 -9.60 -0.10
N LYS A 58 16.08 -9.85 0.47
CA LYS A 58 15.94 -10.74 1.64
C LYS A 58 14.62 -11.50 1.56
N ALA A 59 14.73 -12.82 1.39
CA ALA A 59 13.63 -13.75 1.50
C ALA A 59 12.88 -13.53 2.82
N ARG A 60 11.55 -13.42 2.76
CA ARG A 60 10.70 -13.41 3.96
C ARG A 60 10.11 -14.80 4.14
N VAL A 61 10.33 -15.36 5.33
CA VAL A 61 9.62 -16.55 5.81
C VAL A 61 8.22 -16.11 6.23
N ILE A 62 7.22 -16.86 5.78
CA ILE A 62 5.78 -16.65 6.04
C ILE A 62 5.43 -17.28 7.38
#